data_AF-A0A528A4N4-F1
#
_entry.id   AF-A0A528A4N4-F1
#
_cell.length_a   1.000
_cell.length_b   1.000
_cell.length_c   1.000
_cell.angle_alpha   90.00
_cell.angle_beta   90.00
_cell.angle_gamma   90.00
#
_symmetry.space_group_name_H-M   'P 1'
#
loop_
_entity.id
_entity.type
_entity.pdbx_description
1 polymer ?
#
loop_
_entity_poly.entity_id
_entity_poly.type
_entity_poly.pdbx_seq_one_letter_code
_entity_poly.pdbx_strand_id
1 'polypeptide(L)'
;MLDQIKGLHHVTSMARDARQNNAFFTKKLGLRRVKKTVNFDAPDVYHLYYADELGTPGSVMTYFPFPNIGKGRHGVGEVGTTVYSVPEGTLAYWEKRFADQGVAGLSRDESFGEKRLGFAGPDGDGFALVENKADTRTPWAKGNVPSDEAIRGFHSVLLRLKDGGATEELLKFMGYEEVDTSGTVRRLAVKDGNGASIVDI
;
A
#
# COMPACT_ATOMS: atom_id res chain seq x y z
N MET A 1 -7.77 -17.70 19.11
CA MET A 1 -7.32 -16.69 18.13
C MET A 1 -5.93 -17.10 17.65
N LEU A 2 -5.61 -16.83 16.39
CA LEU A 2 -4.29 -17.09 15.81
C LEU A 2 -3.30 -16.00 16.24
N ASP A 3 -2.04 -16.37 16.43
CA ASP A 3 -0.94 -15.47 16.81
C ASP A 3 0.22 -15.48 15.79
N GLN A 4 0.11 -16.29 14.74
CA GLN A 4 1.13 -16.46 13.71
C GLN A 4 1.08 -15.35 12.64
N ILE A 5 -0.05 -14.68 12.48
CA ILE A 5 -0.22 -13.59 11.52
C ILE A 5 0.37 -12.32 12.14
N LYS A 6 1.39 -11.74 11.51
CA LYS A 6 2.12 -10.56 12.02
C LYS A 6 1.76 -9.25 11.33
N GLY A 7 0.82 -9.28 10.39
CA GLY A 7 0.43 -8.13 9.58
C GLY A 7 0.30 -8.47 8.10
N LEU A 8 0.24 -7.44 7.27
CA LEU A 8 0.21 -7.55 5.82
C LEU A 8 1.52 -8.14 5.32
N HIS A 9 1.43 -9.13 4.43
CA HIS A 9 2.62 -9.65 3.74
C HIS A 9 2.85 -8.94 2.42
N HIS A 10 1.83 -8.91 1.57
CA HIS A 10 1.86 -8.25 0.27
C HIS A 10 0.44 -7.83 -0.14
N VAL A 11 0.35 -6.88 -1.07
CA VAL A 11 -0.89 -6.50 -1.75
C VAL A 11 -0.71 -6.75 -3.25
N THR A 12 -1.73 -7.28 -3.91
CA THR A 12 -1.70 -7.58 -5.34
C THR A 12 -2.80 -6.81 -6.05
N SER A 13 -2.46 -6.17 -7.17
CA SER A 13 -3.43 -5.51 -8.04
C SER A 13 -3.20 -5.87 -9.51
N MET A 14 -4.06 -5.35 -10.37
CA MET A 14 -4.04 -5.53 -11.82
C MET A 14 -3.52 -4.26 -12.47
N ALA A 15 -2.81 -4.40 -13.58
CA ALA A 15 -2.38 -3.26 -14.39
C ALA A 15 -2.74 -3.47 -15.85
N ARG A 16 -2.80 -2.40 -16.63
CA ARG A 16 -2.90 -2.51 -18.09
C ARG A 16 -1.52 -2.64 -18.73
N ASP A 17 -0.60 -1.74 -18.37
CA ASP A 17 0.70 -1.64 -19.04
C ASP A 17 1.87 -1.88 -18.06
N ALA A 18 2.68 -2.89 -18.36
CA ALA A 18 3.81 -3.27 -17.51
C ALA A 18 4.90 -2.19 -17.41
N ARG A 19 5.12 -1.39 -18.47
CA ARG A 19 6.15 -0.34 -18.48
C ARG A 19 5.71 0.87 -17.67
N GLN A 20 4.47 1.31 -17.86
CA GLN A 20 3.86 2.39 -17.10
C GLN A 20 3.78 2.03 -15.61
N ASN A 21 3.32 0.82 -15.30
CA ASN A 21 3.31 0.28 -13.94
C ASN A 21 4.71 0.28 -13.33
N ASN A 22 5.71 -0.25 -14.03
CA ASN A 22 7.08 -0.23 -13.54
C ASN A 22 7.64 1.18 -13.33
N ALA A 23 7.37 2.11 -14.26
CA ALA A 23 7.83 3.49 -14.13
C ALA A 23 7.18 4.17 -12.92
N PHE A 24 5.89 3.90 -12.65
CA PHE A 24 5.20 4.42 -11.47
C PHE A 24 5.90 3.98 -10.17
N PHE A 25 6.05 2.67 -9.96
CA PHE A 25 6.62 2.16 -8.71
C PHE A 25 8.12 2.46 -8.56
N THR A 26 8.91 2.35 -9.63
CA THR A 26 10.38 2.51 -9.53
C THR A 26 10.86 3.96 -9.68
N LYS A 27 10.11 4.83 -10.36
CA LYS A 27 10.52 6.22 -10.62
C LYS A 27 9.70 7.21 -9.80
N LYS A 28 8.40 6.98 -9.63
CA LYS A 28 7.57 7.89 -8.85
C LYS A 28 7.65 7.60 -7.37
N LEU A 29 7.34 6.37 -6.96
CA LEU A 29 7.43 5.94 -5.56
C LEU A 29 8.86 5.58 -5.13
N GLY A 30 9.77 5.36 -6.09
CA GLY A 30 11.15 5.05 -5.80
C GLY A 30 11.39 3.66 -5.19
N LEU A 31 10.44 2.73 -5.31
CA LEU A 31 10.58 1.36 -4.82
C LEU A 31 11.53 0.52 -5.70
N ARG A 32 12.08 -0.56 -5.14
CA ARG A 32 12.87 -1.53 -5.90
C ARG A 32 11.94 -2.52 -6.59
N ARG A 33 12.12 -2.76 -7.89
CA ARG A 33 11.53 -3.96 -8.53
C ARG A 33 12.33 -5.19 -8.12
N VAL A 34 11.91 -5.85 -7.05
CA VAL A 34 12.63 -6.98 -6.42
C VAL A 34 12.49 -8.28 -7.20
N LYS A 35 11.41 -8.44 -7.98
CA LYS A 35 11.20 -9.63 -8.82
C LYS A 35 10.45 -9.28 -10.10
N LYS A 36 10.82 -9.98 -11.18
CA LYS A 36 10.06 -10.09 -12.42
C LYS A 36 9.93 -11.58 -12.73
N THR A 37 8.71 -12.08 -12.73
CA THR A 37 8.38 -13.48 -13.05
C THR A 37 7.09 -13.51 -13.87
N VAL A 38 6.46 -14.68 -13.97
CA VAL A 38 5.15 -14.87 -14.61
C VAL A 38 4.11 -15.30 -13.58
N ASN A 39 2.84 -15.02 -13.85
CA ASN A 39 1.72 -15.53 -13.06
C ASN A 39 1.68 -17.06 -13.19
N PHE A 40 1.59 -17.77 -12.06
CA PHE A 40 1.63 -19.23 -12.06
C PHE A 40 0.33 -19.88 -12.55
N ASP A 41 -0.78 -19.14 -12.56
CA ASP A 41 -2.04 -19.58 -13.16
C ASP A 41 -2.15 -19.18 -14.65
N ALA A 42 -1.41 -18.15 -15.07
CA ALA A 42 -1.38 -17.63 -16.43
C ALA A 42 0.07 -17.25 -16.85
N PRO A 43 0.91 -18.23 -17.25
CA PRO A 43 2.35 -18.01 -17.46
C PRO A 43 2.72 -17.04 -18.59
N ASP A 44 1.77 -16.65 -19.41
CA ASP A 44 1.90 -15.61 -20.44
C ASP A 44 1.79 -14.18 -19.88
N VAL A 45 1.41 -14.04 -18.61
CA VAL A 45 1.24 -12.76 -17.90
C VAL A 45 2.40 -12.53 -16.95
N TYR A 46 2.99 -11.34 -16.96
CA TYR A 46 4.01 -11.00 -15.96
C TYR A 46 3.43 -10.99 -14.54
N HIS A 47 4.29 -11.28 -13.57
CA HIS A 47 4.06 -10.98 -12.17
C HIS A 47 5.22 -10.12 -11.68
N LEU A 48 4.92 -8.84 -11.43
CA LEU A 48 5.90 -7.81 -11.07
C LEU A 48 5.82 -7.53 -9.58
N TYR A 49 6.96 -7.43 -8.90
CA TYR A 49 7.04 -7.21 -7.46
C TYR A 49 7.86 -5.95 -7.18
N TYR A 50 7.31 -5.04 -6.39
CA TYR A 50 7.93 -3.79 -5.96
C TYR A 50 7.95 -3.72 -4.44
N ALA A 51 9.10 -3.40 -3.85
CA ALA A 51 9.30 -3.47 -2.42
C ALA A 51 10.50 -2.63 -1.96
N ASP A 52 10.91 -2.86 -0.71
CA ASP A 52 12.19 -2.43 -0.16
C ASP A 52 13.40 -3.17 -0.78
N GLU A 53 14.59 -3.10 -0.16
CA GLU A 53 15.78 -3.75 -0.70
C GLU A 53 15.63 -5.28 -0.84
N LEU A 54 15.00 -5.94 0.13
CA LEU A 54 15.00 -7.41 0.22
C LEU A 54 13.66 -8.05 -0.16
N GLY A 55 12.61 -7.26 -0.40
CA GLY A 55 11.26 -7.77 -0.56
C GLY A 55 10.66 -8.23 0.76
N THR A 56 10.90 -7.49 1.85
CA THR A 56 10.46 -7.90 3.18
C THR A 56 8.93 -7.91 3.30
N PRO A 57 8.32 -8.86 4.05
CA PRO A 57 6.88 -8.88 4.29
C PRO A 57 6.38 -7.55 4.84
N GLY A 58 5.31 -7.02 4.25
CA GLY A 58 4.77 -5.70 4.60
C GLY A 58 5.31 -4.55 3.75
N SER A 59 6.20 -4.82 2.78
CA SER A 59 6.63 -3.81 1.80
C SER A 59 6.24 -4.14 0.35
N VAL A 60 5.78 -5.36 0.10
CA VAL A 60 5.67 -5.93 -1.24
C VAL A 60 4.32 -5.60 -1.89
N MET A 61 4.37 -4.77 -2.93
CA MET A 61 3.25 -4.55 -3.86
C MET A 61 3.49 -5.38 -5.13
N THR A 62 2.48 -6.13 -5.57
CA THR A 62 2.59 -6.95 -6.78
C THR A 62 1.52 -6.64 -7.81
N TYR A 63 1.85 -6.90 -9.08
CA TYR A 63 0.98 -6.59 -10.20
C TYR A 63 0.97 -7.67 -11.27
N PHE A 64 -0.22 -7.92 -11.81
CA PHE A 64 -0.43 -8.64 -13.07
C PHE A 64 -0.82 -7.66 -14.18
N PRO A 65 0.09 -7.33 -15.12
CA PRO A 65 -0.22 -6.44 -16.23
C PRO A 65 -0.87 -7.20 -17.39
N PHE A 66 -2.15 -6.93 -17.64
CA PHE A 66 -2.95 -7.46 -18.73
C PHE A 66 -3.23 -6.34 -19.77
N PRO A 67 -2.59 -6.35 -20.95
CA PRO A 67 -2.68 -5.24 -21.93
C PRO A 67 -4.10 -4.83 -22.34
N ASN A 68 -5.01 -5.81 -22.39
CA ASN A 68 -6.38 -5.61 -22.87
C ASN A 68 -7.42 -5.58 -21.73
N ILE A 69 -6.99 -5.42 -20.48
CA ILE A 69 -7.91 -5.38 -19.34
C ILE A 69 -8.89 -4.20 -19.44
N GLY A 70 -10.15 -4.43 -19.09
CA GLY A 70 -11.14 -3.36 -18.94
C GLY A 70 -10.79 -2.43 -17.78
N LYS A 71 -11.33 -1.20 -17.79
CA LYS A 71 -11.19 -0.31 -16.63
C LYS A 71 -11.97 -0.90 -15.45
N GLY A 72 -11.31 -1.03 -14.30
CA GLY A 72 -11.95 -1.47 -13.07
C GLY A 72 -13.03 -0.49 -12.59
N ARG A 73 -13.97 -0.99 -11.79
CA ARG A 73 -14.93 -0.17 -11.04
C ARG A 73 -14.65 -0.35 -9.55
N HIS A 74 -14.24 0.73 -8.90
CA HIS A 74 -14.11 0.74 -7.44
C HIS A 74 -15.46 0.50 -6.77
N GLY A 75 -15.44 -0.23 -5.67
CA GLY A 75 -16.65 -0.59 -4.98
C GLY A 75 -16.42 -1.45 -3.74
N VAL A 76 -17.52 -1.96 -3.21
CA VAL A 76 -17.50 -2.88 -2.07
C VAL A 76 -16.84 -4.20 -2.46
N GLY A 77 -16.07 -4.78 -1.54
CA GLY A 77 -15.45 -6.10 -1.66
C GLY A 77 -13.99 -6.06 -2.08
N GLU A 78 -13.36 -4.88 -2.07
CA GLU A 78 -11.97 -4.69 -2.47
C GLU A 78 -11.13 -4.02 -1.36
N VAL A 79 -9.82 -4.17 -1.48
CA VAL A 79 -8.88 -3.25 -0.83
C VAL A 79 -9.01 -1.90 -1.54
N GLY A 80 -9.60 -0.93 -0.87
CA GLY A 80 -9.92 0.37 -1.47
C GLY A 80 -8.73 1.32 -1.55
N THR A 81 -7.88 1.30 -0.51
CA THR A 81 -6.66 2.11 -0.45
C THR A 81 -5.53 1.30 0.18
N THR A 82 -4.36 1.31 -0.45
CA THR A 82 -3.12 0.82 0.17
C THR A 82 -2.30 2.01 0.66
N VAL A 83 -1.93 2.01 1.93
CA VAL A 83 -1.26 3.15 2.58
C VAL A 83 0.20 2.80 2.84
N TYR A 84 1.11 3.65 2.37
CA TYR A 84 2.55 3.53 2.60
C TYR A 84 2.99 4.44 3.74
N SER A 85 3.91 3.95 4.55
CA SER A 85 4.57 4.70 5.62
C SER A 85 5.74 5.52 5.06
N VAL A 86 5.80 6.80 5.43
CA VAL A 86 6.92 7.71 5.16
C VAL A 86 7.32 8.44 6.43
N PRO A 87 8.55 8.99 6.52
CA PRO A 87 8.99 9.71 7.73
C PRO A 87 8.13 10.94 8.04
N GLU A 88 8.03 11.31 9.32
CA GLU A 88 7.30 12.49 9.76
C GLU A 88 7.85 13.78 9.12
N GLY A 89 6.96 14.65 8.62
CA GLY A 89 7.30 15.91 7.95
C GLY A 89 7.60 15.84 6.44
N THR A 90 7.53 14.65 5.82
CA THR A 90 7.97 14.43 4.42
C THR A 90 6.88 14.63 3.37
N LEU A 91 5.61 14.83 3.76
CA LEU A 91 4.52 14.91 2.77
C LEU A 91 4.65 16.09 1.81
N ALA A 92 5.28 17.19 2.21
CA ALA A 92 5.51 18.34 1.33
C ALA A 92 6.48 17.99 0.18
N TYR A 93 7.53 17.21 0.48
CA TYR A 93 8.43 16.68 -0.53
C TYR A 93 7.67 15.77 -1.52
N TRP A 94 6.87 14.84 -0.99
CA TRP A 94 6.11 13.90 -1.81
C TRP A 94 5.05 14.57 -2.69
N GLU A 95 4.31 15.53 -2.14
CA GLU A 95 3.30 16.30 -2.88
C GLU A 95 3.94 17.04 -4.05
N LYS A 96 5.06 17.74 -3.82
CA LYS A 96 5.79 18.42 -4.88
C LYS A 96 6.30 17.43 -5.93
N ARG A 97 6.96 16.35 -5.49
CA ARG A 97 7.51 15.32 -6.38
C ARG A 97 6.42 14.71 -7.27
N PHE A 98 5.28 14.36 -6.68
CA PHE A 98 4.17 13.76 -7.37
C PHE A 98 3.51 14.74 -8.35
N ALA A 99 3.38 16.01 -7.98
CA ALA A 99 2.91 17.06 -8.89
C ALA A 99 3.86 17.23 -10.09
N ASP A 100 5.17 17.35 -9.85
CA ASP A 100 6.20 17.48 -10.91
C ASP A 100 6.19 16.29 -11.88
N GLN A 101 5.81 15.10 -11.40
CA GLN A 101 5.79 13.85 -12.19
C GLN A 101 4.39 13.49 -12.70
N GLY A 102 3.41 14.38 -12.57
CA GLY A 102 2.04 14.19 -13.05
C GLY A 102 1.36 12.95 -12.45
N VAL A 103 1.51 12.71 -11.15
CA VAL A 103 0.68 11.74 -10.42
C VAL A 103 -0.70 12.34 -10.22
N ALA A 104 -1.74 11.56 -10.51
CA ALA A 104 -3.12 12.01 -10.42
C ALA A 104 -3.67 11.83 -9.00
N GLY A 105 -4.78 12.51 -8.70
CA GLY A 105 -5.55 12.29 -7.46
C GLY A 105 -4.89 12.77 -6.18
N LEU A 106 -3.99 13.76 -6.26
CA LEU A 106 -3.34 14.33 -5.07
C LEU A 106 -4.36 14.98 -4.14
N SER A 107 -4.39 14.55 -2.89
CA SER A 107 -5.27 15.11 -1.86
C SER A 107 -4.64 14.97 -0.48
N ARG A 108 -4.62 16.03 0.31
CA ARG A 108 -4.28 15.93 1.73
C ARG A 108 -5.50 15.60 2.55
N ASP A 109 -5.33 14.71 3.51
CA ASP A 109 -6.32 14.44 4.54
C ASP A 109 -5.62 14.05 5.85
N GLU A 110 -6.44 13.73 6.85
CA GLU A 110 -6.00 13.20 8.13
C GLU A 110 -6.90 12.03 8.51
N SER A 111 -6.30 10.98 9.08
CA SER A 111 -7.01 9.77 9.50
C SER A 111 -6.40 9.28 10.81
N PHE A 112 -7.20 9.14 11.87
CA PHE A 112 -6.73 8.78 13.21
C PHE A 112 -5.60 9.71 13.73
N GLY A 113 -5.68 11.00 13.40
CA GLY A 113 -4.65 11.99 13.74
C GLY A 113 -3.38 11.93 12.88
N GLU A 114 -3.32 11.00 11.91
CA GLU A 114 -2.17 10.82 11.04
C GLU A 114 -2.38 11.59 9.73
N LYS A 115 -1.44 12.48 9.41
CA LYS A 115 -1.46 13.26 8.17
C LYS A 115 -1.18 12.34 6.99
N ARG A 116 -1.96 12.48 5.91
CA ARG A 116 -1.75 11.70 4.69
C ARG A 116 -1.78 12.54 3.43
N LEU A 117 -1.18 11.96 2.39
CA LEU A 117 -1.29 12.40 1.00
C LEU A 117 -1.84 11.25 0.17
N GLY A 118 -3.11 11.34 -0.21
CA GLY A 118 -3.77 10.45 -1.17
C GLY A 118 -3.29 10.70 -2.59
N PHE A 119 -3.26 9.65 -3.41
CA PHE A 119 -2.91 9.69 -4.83
C PHE A 119 -3.42 8.45 -5.57
N ALA A 120 -3.48 8.52 -6.90
CA ALA A 120 -3.95 7.43 -7.75
C ALA A 120 -2.79 6.71 -8.47
N GLY A 121 -2.89 5.38 -8.55
CA GLY A 121 -2.08 4.54 -9.42
C GLY A 121 -2.37 4.77 -10.90
N PRO A 122 -1.54 4.21 -11.81
CA PRO A 122 -1.70 4.38 -13.26
C PRO A 122 -3.06 3.91 -13.79
N ASP A 123 -3.60 2.85 -13.19
CA ASP A 123 -4.87 2.23 -13.57
C ASP A 123 -6.03 2.63 -12.63
N GLY A 124 -5.80 3.59 -11.73
CA GLY A 124 -6.81 4.12 -10.80
C GLY A 124 -6.77 3.52 -9.38
N ASP A 125 -5.80 2.66 -9.06
CA ASP A 125 -5.61 2.15 -7.69
C ASP A 125 -5.57 3.30 -6.67
N GLY A 126 -6.23 3.12 -5.52
CA GLY A 126 -6.17 4.09 -4.43
C GLY A 126 -4.91 3.90 -3.58
N PHE A 127 -4.10 4.94 -3.45
CA PHE A 127 -2.94 4.96 -2.57
C PHE A 127 -2.95 6.16 -1.63
N ALA A 128 -2.22 6.03 -0.53
CA ALA A 128 -1.85 7.16 0.31
C ALA A 128 -0.44 6.99 0.88
N LEU A 129 0.22 8.11 1.15
CA LEU A 129 1.39 8.17 2.04
C LEU A 129 0.94 8.69 3.39
N VAL A 130 1.42 8.12 4.49
CA VAL A 130 1.16 8.58 5.86
C VAL A 130 2.47 8.85 6.59
N GLU A 131 2.51 9.96 7.31
CA GLU A 131 3.64 10.29 8.18
C GLU A 131 3.63 9.39 9.41
N ASN A 132 4.66 8.55 9.55
CA ASN A 132 4.80 7.65 10.68
C ASN A 132 6.17 7.80 11.33
N LYS A 133 6.20 8.48 12.48
CA LYS A 133 7.40 8.69 13.29
C LYS A 133 7.95 7.39 13.90
N ALA A 134 7.07 6.44 14.23
CA ALA A 134 7.44 5.21 14.93
C ALA A 134 8.02 4.14 13.99
N ASP A 135 7.80 4.25 12.69
CA ASP A 135 8.30 3.29 11.72
C ASP A 135 9.79 3.51 11.43
N THR A 136 10.65 2.66 11.99
CA THR A 136 12.11 2.72 11.80
C THR A 136 12.62 1.72 10.75
N ARG A 137 11.75 1.12 9.92
CA ARG A 137 12.17 0.16 8.89
C ARG A 137 13.09 0.83 7.87
N THR A 138 14.11 0.09 7.44
CA THR A 138 15.09 0.58 6.47
C THR A 138 14.46 0.73 5.09
N PRO A 139 14.45 1.95 4.50
CA PRO A 139 13.93 2.14 3.16
C PRO A 139 14.91 1.65 2.08
N TRP A 140 14.44 1.55 0.84
CA TRP A 140 15.34 1.33 -0.30
C TRP A 140 16.12 2.59 -0.66
N ALA A 141 17.41 2.62 -0.33
CA ALA A 141 18.27 3.80 -0.47
C ALA A 141 18.87 4.03 -1.86
N LYS A 142 18.90 3.01 -2.74
CA LYS A 142 19.50 3.13 -4.10
C LYS A 142 18.46 3.52 -5.16
N GLY A 143 17.30 4.01 -4.73
CA GLY A 143 16.26 4.59 -5.58
C GLY A 143 16.58 6.03 -5.99
N ASN A 144 15.59 6.71 -6.56
CA ASN A 144 15.66 8.13 -6.90
C ASN A 144 14.89 9.01 -5.91
N VAL A 145 14.71 8.51 -4.68
CA VAL A 145 14.10 9.19 -3.54
C VAL A 145 15.16 9.19 -2.43
N PRO A 146 15.49 10.35 -1.83
CA PRO A 146 16.39 10.44 -0.67
C PRO A 146 15.94 9.53 0.47
N SER A 147 16.88 8.94 1.22
CA SER A 147 16.55 7.94 2.25
C SER A 147 15.79 8.51 3.46
N ASP A 148 15.97 9.80 3.73
CA ASP A 148 15.22 10.59 4.72
C ASP A 148 13.78 10.91 4.29
N GLU A 149 13.44 10.69 3.02
CA GLU A 149 12.09 10.90 2.46
C GLU A 149 11.41 9.58 2.08
N ALA A 150 12.17 8.49 1.97
CA ALA A 150 11.76 7.26 1.29
C ALA A 150 10.70 6.45 2.04
N ILE A 151 9.87 5.74 1.26
CA ILE A 151 8.85 4.81 1.75
C ILE A 151 9.51 3.68 2.56
N ARG A 152 8.91 3.36 3.72
CA ARG A 152 9.38 2.34 4.68
C ARG A 152 8.57 1.05 4.66
N GLY A 153 7.66 0.91 3.70
CA GLY A 153 6.73 -0.22 3.56
C GLY A 153 5.29 0.24 3.69
N PHE A 154 4.36 -0.73 3.77
CA PHE A 154 2.96 -0.44 4.07
C PHE A 154 2.81 0.00 5.52
N HIS A 155 1.91 0.95 5.71
CA HIS A 155 1.33 1.28 6.99
C HIS A 155 0.08 0.42 7.22
N SER A 156 -0.89 0.53 6.31
CA SER A 156 -2.19 -0.11 6.42
C SER A 156 -2.84 -0.37 5.06
N VAL A 157 -3.96 -1.09 5.09
CA VAL A 157 -4.94 -1.12 4.00
C VAL A 157 -6.30 -0.68 4.53
N LEU A 158 -7.08 -0.02 3.68
CA LEU A 158 -8.50 0.28 3.93
C LEU A 158 -9.36 -0.65 3.07
N LEU A 159 -10.19 -1.46 3.70
CA LEU A 159 -11.17 -2.32 3.02
C LEU A 159 -12.46 -1.55 2.79
N ARG A 160 -13.05 -1.69 1.59
CA ARG A 160 -14.39 -1.15 1.29
C ARG A 160 -15.41 -2.25 1.50
N LEU A 161 -16.17 -2.19 2.59
CA LEU A 161 -17.14 -3.22 2.95
C LEU A 161 -18.57 -2.65 2.88
N LYS A 162 -19.54 -3.49 2.49
CA LYS A 162 -20.97 -3.16 2.60
C LYS A 162 -21.45 -3.31 4.04
N ASP A 163 -20.93 -4.32 4.72
CA ASP A 163 -21.10 -4.59 6.14
C ASP A 163 -19.76 -5.10 6.67
N GLY A 164 -19.28 -4.53 7.78
CA GLY A 164 -17.96 -4.84 8.34
C GLY A 164 -17.95 -6.03 9.29
N GLY A 165 -19.10 -6.52 9.77
CA GLY A 165 -19.16 -7.42 10.92
C GLY A 165 -18.47 -8.77 10.69
N ALA A 166 -18.73 -9.42 9.57
CA ALA A 166 -18.10 -10.71 9.27
C ALA A 166 -16.58 -10.59 9.04
N THR A 167 -16.13 -9.50 8.41
CA THR A 167 -14.70 -9.24 8.18
C THR A 167 -13.98 -8.90 9.48
N GLU A 168 -14.62 -8.12 10.35
CA GLU A 168 -14.10 -7.79 11.69
C GLU A 168 -13.87 -9.05 12.52
N GLU A 169 -14.85 -9.97 12.57
CA GLU A 169 -14.70 -11.24 13.31
C GLU A 169 -13.60 -12.14 12.72
N LEU A 170 -13.45 -12.15 11.39
CA LEU A 170 -12.32 -12.83 10.74
C LEU A 170 -10.98 -12.21 11.14
N LEU A 171 -10.87 -10.88 11.14
CA LEU A 171 -9.66 -10.16 11.54
C LEU A 171 -9.31 -10.45 13.01
N LYS A 172 -10.31 -10.46 13.91
CA LYS A 172 -10.12 -10.87 15.31
C LYS A 172 -9.63 -12.31 15.41
N PHE A 173 -10.24 -13.23 14.65
CA PHE A 173 -9.76 -14.61 14.59
C PHE A 173 -8.28 -14.71 14.14
N MET A 174 -7.88 -13.84 13.21
CA MET A 174 -6.51 -13.69 12.72
C MET A 174 -5.56 -12.97 13.70
N GLY A 175 -6.04 -12.53 14.87
CA GLY A 175 -5.24 -11.89 15.91
C GLY A 175 -5.16 -10.37 15.85
N TYR A 176 -6.01 -9.73 15.04
CA TYR A 176 -6.15 -8.27 15.06
C TYR A 176 -7.10 -7.84 16.19
N GLU A 177 -6.82 -6.71 16.82
CA GLU A 177 -7.64 -6.11 17.85
C GLU A 177 -8.13 -4.74 17.36
N GLU A 178 -9.37 -4.36 17.66
CA GLU A 178 -9.82 -2.99 17.44
C GLU A 178 -9.01 -2.05 18.35
N VAL A 179 -8.38 -1.05 17.76
CA VAL A 179 -7.53 -0.09 18.50
C VAL A 179 -8.08 1.33 18.47
N ASP A 180 -8.90 1.67 17.47
CA ASP A 180 -9.54 2.98 17.37
C ASP A 180 -10.73 2.95 16.39
N THR A 181 -11.62 3.94 16.48
CA THR A 181 -12.76 4.14 15.57
C THR A 181 -12.91 5.62 15.21
N SER A 182 -13.03 5.92 13.91
CA SER A 182 -13.25 7.28 13.41
C SER A 182 -14.39 7.32 12.40
N GLY A 183 -15.50 7.94 12.78
CA GLY A 183 -16.71 7.98 11.96
C GLY A 183 -17.24 6.57 11.69
N THR A 184 -17.22 6.15 10.43
CA THR A 184 -17.65 4.81 10.01
C THR A 184 -16.50 3.82 9.83
N VAL A 185 -15.24 4.26 10.04
CA VAL A 185 -14.05 3.44 9.83
C VAL A 185 -13.56 2.92 11.17
N ARG A 186 -13.34 1.61 11.25
CA ARG A 186 -12.74 0.94 12.41
C ARG A 186 -11.33 0.52 12.09
N ARG A 187 -10.40 0.82 12.99
CA ARG A 187 -9.00 0.47 12.86
C ARG A 187 -8.71 -0.76 13.69
N LEU A 188 -8.26 -1.82 13.03
CA LEU A 188 -7.80 -3.03 13.67
C LEU A 188 -6.30 -3.19 13.49
N ALA A 189 -5.60 -3.67 14.51
CA ALA A 189 -4.15 -3.86 14.47
C ALA A 189 -3.69 -5.15 15.15
N VAL A 190 -2.61 -5.75 14.66
CA VAL A 190 -1.87 -6.80 15.36
C VAL A 190 -0.77 -6.17 16.21
N LYS A 191 -0.69 -6.57 17.48
CA LYS A 191 0.38 -6.15 18.40
C LYS A 191 1.72 -6.82 18.04
N ASP A 192 2.82 -6.09 18.20
CA ASP A 192 4.18 -6.56 17.88
C ASP A 192 4.31 -7.11 16.43
N GLY A 193 3.60 -6.47 15.50
CA GLY A 193 3.56 -6.85 14.08
C GLY A 193 4.81 -6.43 13.28
N ASN A 194 4.75 -6.62 11.96
CA ASN A 194 5.84 -6.36 11.02
C ASN A 194 5.95 -4.88 10.55
N GLY A 195 5.30 -3.95 11.25
CA GLY A 195 5.18 -2.54 10.85
C GLY A 195 4.12 -2.25 9.77
N ALA A 196 3.53 -3.28 9.17
CA ALA A 196 2.39 -3.21 8.25
C ALA A 196 1.19 -3.94 8.88
N SER A 197 0.90 -3.65 10.15
CA SER A 197 0.01 -4.47 10.98
C SER A 197 -1.39 -3.91 11.15
N ILE A 198 -1.79 -2.92 10.35
CA ILE A 198 -3.07 -2.22 10.47
C ILE A 198 -3.99 -2.56 9.29
N VAL A 199 -5.26 -2.85 9.59
CA VAL A 199 -6.35 -2.97 8.63
C VAL A 199 -7.49 -2.07 9.10
N ASP A 200 -7.84 -1.10 8.25
CA ASP A 200 -8.99 -0.23 8.42
C ASP A 200 -10.18 -0.85 7.66
N ILE A 201 -11.38 -0.92 8.26
CA ILE A 201 -12.60 -1.48 7.67
C ILE A 201 -13.80 -0.54 7.76
#